data_AF-A0A964J033-F1
#
_entry.id   AF-A0A964J033-F1
#
_cell.length_a   1.000
_cell.length_b   1.000
_cell.length_c   1.000
_cell.angle_alpha   90.00
_cell.angle_beta   90.00
_cell.angle_gamma   90.00
#
_symmetry.space_group_name_H-M   'P 1'
#
loop_
_entity.id
_entity.type
_entity.pdbx_description
1 polymer ?
#
loop_
_entity_poly.entity_id
_entity_poly.type
_entity_poly.pdbx_seq_one_letter_code
_entity_poly.pdbx_strand_id
1 'polypeptide(L)'
;MGARGVLVPCSGAPRCARRPPRGMARLAGGRVITSKDNARLKLVRALQRKKEREESGLFACEGEDLCDAALAAGIEPVDLLVAGENVEAELLAGVSTLPHPARVIGVFRRDDLPVGVRATCLALWQLTDPGNVGTLIRSADAFGAAVSLSEGCAEPLSQKALRASAGAIFRVPLVAWDERPGRQIALDASGAMALMDVDLTAPVTIVLGAERAGLPDEILDACHTVAAIPMPGDAESLNVAAAGAIALYELSRRAS
;
A
#
# COMPACT_ATOMS: atom_id res chain seq x y z
N MET A 1 7.97 -39.69 -7.62
CA MET A 1 7.11 -38.88 -6.72
C MET A 1 7.48 -37.43 -6.92
N GLY A 2 6.77 -36.74 -7.81
CA GLY A 2 7.11 -35.41 -8.30
C GLY A 2 6.54 -34.29 -7.44
N ALA A 3 7.34 -33.25 -7.25
CA ALA A 3 7.00 -32.03 -6.53
C ALA A 3 5.77 -31.34 -7.15
N ARG A 4 4.72 -31.13 -6.34
CA ARG A 4 3.64 -30.19 -6.66
C ARG A 4 4.10 -28.80 -6.25
N GLY A 5 4.53 -28.02 -7.23
CA GLY A 5 4.81 -26.59 -7.05
C GLY A 5 3.56 -25.85 -6.55
N VAL A 6 3.80 -24.86 -5.68
CA VAL A 6 2.78 -23.96 -5.14
C VAL A 6 2.15 -23.18 -6.30
N LEU A 7 0.94 -23.58 -6.68
CA LEU A 7 0.10 -22.88 -7.66
C LEU A 7 -0.54 -21.67 -6.99
N VAL A 8 0.07 -20.50 -7.16
CA VAL A 8 -0.66 -19.23 -7.16
C VAL A 8 -1.44 -19.18 -8.48
N PRO A 9 -2.76 -18.94 -8.51
CA PRO A 9 -3.47 -18.80 -9.78
C PRO A 9 -3.05 -17.51 -10.47
N CYS A 10 -2.03 -17.59 -11.33
CA CYS A 10 -1.71 -16.56 -12.31
C CYS A 10 -2.65 -16.71 -13.50
N SER A 11 -3.79 -16.00 -13.51
CA SER A 11 -4.57 -15.81 -14.74
C SER A 11 -3.90 -14.73 -15.61
N GLY A 12 -2.78 -15.09 -16.25
CA GLY A 12 -2.06 -14.25 -17.21
C GLY A 12 -2.48 -14.56 -18.65
N ALA A 13 -3.51 -13.90 -19.15
CA ALA A 13 -3.71 -13.76 -20.59
C ALA A 13 -2.87 -12.56 -21.10
N PRO A 14 -2.33 -12.59 -22.33
CA PRO A 14 -1.59 -11.46 -22.88
C PRO A 14 -2.52 -10.24 -22.98
N ARG A 15 -2.23 -9.17 -22.23
CA ARG A 15 -3.05 -7.95 -22.18
C ARG A 15 -2.82 -7.11 -23.44
N CYS A 16 -3.41 -7.55 -24.54
CA CYS A 16 -3.59 -6.71 -25.72
C CYS A 16 -4.69 -5.68 -25.41
N ALA A 17 -4.35 -4.39 -25.52
CA ALA A 17 -5.23 -3.21 -25.58
C ALA A 17 -6.61 -3.35 -24.89
N ARG A 18 -6.66 -3.40 -23.55
CA ARG A 18 -7.92 -3.20 -22.85
C ARG A 18 -8.33 -1.72 -22.93
N ARG A 19 -9.56 -1.49 -23.41
CA ARG A 19 -10.23 -0.18 -23.39
C ARG A 19 -10.58 0.14 -21.92
N PRO A 20 -10.42 1.40 -21.46
CA PRO A 20 -10.79 1.75 -20.10
C PRO A 20 -12.27 1.39 -19.80
N PRO A 21 -12.61 0.98 -18.58
CA PRO A 21 -13.97 0.59 -18.21
C PRO A 21 -15.00 1.71 -18.45
N ARG A 22 -16.22 1.32 -18.81
CA ARG A 22 -17.31 2.20 -19.27
C ARG A 22 -17.72 3.32 -18.29
N GLY A 23 -17.35 3.23 -17.01
CA GLY A 23 -17.57 4.29 -16.01
C GLY A 23 -16.67 5.52 -16.19
N MET A 24 -15.47 5.33 -16.74
CA MET A 24 -14.47 6.39 -16.94
C MET A 24 -14.85 7.41 -18.02
N ALA A 25 -15.75 7.06 -18.94
CA ALA A 25 -16.10 7.88 -20.09
C ALA A 25 -16.85 9.18 -19.71
N ARG A 26 -17.47 9.26 -18.52
CA ARG A 26 -18.26 10.44 -18.11
C ARG A 26 -17.43 11.63 -17.62
N LEU A 27 -16.18 11.41 -17.21
CA LEU A 27 -15.28 12.47 -16.72
C LEU A 27 -14.35 13.02 -17.83
N ALA A 28 -14.35 12.41 -19.01
CA ALA A 28 -13.50 12.77 -20.15
C ALA A 28 -14.05 13.92 -21.03
N GLY A 29 -15.11 14.60 -20.60
CA GLY A 29 -15.77 15.67 -21.36
C GLY A 29 -14.97 16.97 -21.41
N GLY A 30 -13.93 17.04 -22.24
CA GLY A 30 -13.17 18.26 -22.50
C GLY A 30 -12.40 18.21 -23.81
N ARG A 31 -12.02 19.38 -24.34
CA ARG A 31 -11.06 19.47 -25.46
C ARG A 31 -9.77 18.72 -25.08
N VAL A 32 -9.21 17.99 -26.04
CA VAL A 32 -7.93 17.29 -25.88
C VAL A 32 -6.87 18.28 -25.39
N ILE A 33 -6.16 17.93 -24.32
CA ILE A 33 -5.04 18.70 -23.81
C ILE A 33 -3.85 18.52 -24.75
N THR A 34 -3.42 19.61 -25.37
CA THR A 34 -2.31 19.68 -26.34
C THR A 34 -1.15 20.56 -25.87
N SER A 35 -1.20 21.07 -24.63
CA SER A 35 -0.14 21.93 -24.07
C SER A 35 0.44 21.33 -22.79
N LYS A 36 1.78 21.26 -22.72
CA LYS A 36 2.53 20.85 -21.53
C LYS A 36 2.26 21.73 -20.30
N ASP A 37 1.81 22.96 -20.54
CA ASP A 37 1.57 23.98 -19.52
C ASP A 37 0.15 23.94 -18.94
N ASN A 38 -0.67 22.99 -19.39
CA ASN A 38 -2.01 22.78 -18.87
C ASN A 38 -2.01 22.53 -17.36
N ALA A 39 -2.96 23.16 -16.66
CA ALA A 39 -3.08 23.09 -15.21
C ALA A 39 -3.25 21.65 -14.68
N ARG A 40 -3.98 20.79 -15.39
CA ARG A 40 -4.20 19.37 -15.00
C ARG A 40 -2.89 18.58 -15.04
N LEU A 41 -2.07 18.78 -16.07
CA LEU A 41 -0.73 18.15 -16.17
C LEU A 41 0.24 18.71 -15.14
N LYS A 42 0.18 20.01 -14.84
CA LYS A 42 0.96 20.65 -13.77
C LYS A 42 0.59 20.08 -12.40
N LEU A 43 -0.69 19.85 -12.14
CA LEU A 43 -1.16 19.21 -10.91
C LEU A 43 -0.58 17.81 -10.77
N VAL A 44 -0.70 16.94 -11.79
CA VAL A 44 -0.13 15.58 -11.75
C VAL A 44 1.37 15.59 -11.46
N ARG A 45 2.13 16.50 -12.08
CA ARG A 45 3.58 16.66 -11.77
C ARG A 45 3.81 17.12 -10.33
N ALA A 46 2.99 18.04 -9.82
CA ALA A 46 3.09 18.53 -8.45
C ALA A 46 2.83 17.40 -7.44
N LEU A 47 1.82 16.56 -7.68
CA LEU A 47 1.42 15.43 -6.83
C LEU A 47 2.48 14.32 -6.70
N GLN A 48 3.62 14.43 -7.40
CA GLN A 48 4.79 13.60 -7.13
C GLN A 48 5.47 13.95 -5.79
N ARG A 49 5.31 15.20 -5.32
CA ARG A 49 5.87 15.69 -4.06
C ARG A 49 4.88 15.48 -2.90
N LYS A 50 5.38 14.97 -1.76
CA LYS A 50 4.59 14.74 -0.53
C LYS A 50 3.85 15.99 -0.08
N LYS A 51 4.56 17.11 0.05
CA LYS A 51 4.00 18.41 0.47
C LYS A 51 2.75 18.80 -0.33
N GLU A 52 2.78 18.62 -1.65
CA GLU A 52 1.64 18.98 -2.52
C GLU A 52 0.45 18.06 -2.29
N ARG A 53 0.67 16.76 -2.01
CA ARG A 53 -0.40 15.83 -1.67
C ARG A 53 -1.05 16.17 -0.32
N GLU A 54 -0.24 16.60 0.64
CA GLU A 54 -0.72 17.02 1.97
C GLU A 54 -1.51 18.33 1.89
N GLU A 55 -1.00 19.34 1.17
CA GLU A 55 -1.67 20.65 1.04
C GLU A 55 -2.94 20.59 0.19
N SER A 56 -2.96 19.80 -0.88
CA SER A 56 -4.12 19.70 -1.78
C SER A 56 -5.16 18.66 -1.34
N GLY A 57 -4.80 17.71 -0.47
CA GLY A 57 -5.64 16.56 -0.17
C GLY A 57 -5.79 15.57 -1.33
N LEU A 58 -4.94 15.65 -2.35
CA LEU A 58 -5.03 14.82 -3.57
C LEU A 58 -3.82 13.89 -3.74
N PHE A 59 -3.99 12.85 -4.54
CA PHE A 59 -2.89 12.01 -5.03
C PHE A 59 -3.18 11.48 -6.43
N ALA A 60 -2.12 11.17 -7.19
CA ALA A 60 -2.24 10.64 -8.54
C ALA A 60 -1.96 9.13 -8.55
N CYS A 61 -2.75 8.36 -9.28
CA CYS A 61 -2.48 6.95 -9.59
C CYS A 61 -2.18 6.81 -11.08
N GLU A 62 -1.02 6.24 -11.38
CA GLU A 62 -0.56 6.00 -12.75
C GLU A 62 -0.84 4.55 -13.15
N GLY A 63 -1.50 4.36 -14.29
CA GLY A 63 -1.82 3.06 -14.87
C GLY A 63 -3.27 2.61 -14.65
N GLU A 64 -3.76 1.79 -15.57
CA GLU A 64 -5.16 1.32 -15.57
C GLU A 64 -5.46 0.46 -14.35
N ASP A 65 -4.57 -0.46 -13.97
CA ASP A 65 -4.83 -1.41 -12.88
C ASP A 65 -5.08 -0.70 -11.53
N LEU A 66 -4.38 0.40 -11.24
CA LEU A 66 -4.62 1.17 -10.01
C LEU A 66 -5.92 1.97 -10.08
N CYS A 67 -6.21 2.59 -11.22
CA CYS A 67 -7.46 3.33 -11.40
C CYS A 67 -8.68 2.41 -11.34
N ASP A 68 -8.59 1.23 -11.96
CA ASP A 68 -9.62 0.20 -11.93
C ASP A 68 -9.83 -0.33 -10.50
N ALA A 69 -8.74 -0.51 -9.73
CA ALA A 69 -8.83 -0.92 -8.33
C ALA A 69 -9.54 0.12 -7.46
N ALA A 70 -9.30 1.42 -7.69
CA ALA A 70 -10.01 2.50 -6.99
C ALA A 70 -11.51 2.47 -7.31
N LEU A 71 -11.87 2.38 -8.59
CA LEU A 71 -13.27 2.31 -9.03
C LEU A 71 -13.97 1.06 -8.50
N ALA A 72 -13.29 -0.09 -8.48
CA ALA A 72 -13.83 -1.32 -7.90
C ALA A 72 -14.07 -1.23 -6.38
N ALA A 73 -13.33 -0.36 -5.68
CA ALA A 73 -13.56 -0.02 -4.29
C ALA A 73 -14.63 1.07 -4.09
N GLY A 74 -15.24 1.58 -5.17
CA GLY A 74 -16.24 2.64 -5.13
C GLY A 74 -15.66 4.05 -4.98
N ILE A 75 -14.35 4.21 -5.20
CA ILE A 75 -13.65 5.50 -5.10
C ILE A 75 -13.52 6.10 -6.50
N GLU A 76 -14.20 7.21 -6.72
CA GLU A 76 -14.24 7.91 -8.00
C GLU A 76 -13.09 8.94 -8.09
N PRO A 77 -12.42 9.06 -9.25
CA PRO A 77 -11.41 10.08 -9.44
C PRO A 77 -12.03 11.49 -9.52
N VAL A 78 -11.34 12.46 -8.93
CA VAL A 78 -11.59 13.90 -9.13
C VAL A 78 -11.30 14.29 -10.56
N ASP A 79 -10.25 13.70 -11.13
CA ASP A 79 -9.85 13.94 -12.50
C ASP A 79 -9.27 12.67 -13.15
N LEU A 80 -9.51 12.49 -14.44
CA LEU A 80 -9.02 11.35 -15.19
C LEU A 80 -8.41 11.78 -16.53
N LEU A 81 -7.12 11.50 -16.70
CA LEU A 81 -6.37 11.77 -17.90
C LEU A 81 -6.14 10.48 -18.67
N VAL A 82 -6.54 10.46 -19.93
CA VAL A 82 -6.48 9.28 -20.80
C VAL A 82 -5.77 9.67 -22.10
N ALA A 83 -4.65 9.00 -22.35
CA ALA A 83 -3.80 9.22 -23.52
C ALA A 83 -4.58 8.95 -24.83
N GLY A 84 -4.55 9.91 -25.73
CA GLY A 84 -5.24 9.86 -27.02
C GLY A 84 -6.76 10.13 -26.96
N GLU A 85 -7.34 10.25 -25.77
CA GLU A 85 -8.76 10.58 -25.61
C GLU A 85 -8.96 12.03 -25.18
N ASN A 86 -8.39 12.42 -24.04
CA ASN A 86 -8.50 13.79 -23.52
C ASN A 86 -7.14 14.46 -23.25
N VAL A 87 -6.03 13.74 -23.45
CA VAL A 87 -4.65 14.26 -23.41
C VAL A 87 -3.86 13.65 -24.56
N GLU A 88 -3.01 14.42 -25.23
CA GLU A 88 -2.04 13.83 -26.17
C GLU A 88 -1.13 12.81 -25.45
N ALA A 89 -0.89 11.66 -26.08
CA ALA A 89 -0.18 10.56 -25.46
C ALA A 89 1.23 10.93 -25.00
N GLU A 90 1.96 11.74 -25.78
CA GLU A 90 3.30 12.21 -25.44
C GLU A 90 3.29 13.13 -24.21
N LEU A 91 2.27 13.98 -24.07
CA LEU A 91 2.13 14.87 -22.92
C LEU A 91 1.83 14.10 -21.64
N LEU A 92 0.97 13.07 -21.72
CA LEU A 92 0.68 12.22 -20.56
C LEU A 92 1.90 11.36 -20.18
N ALA A 93 2.61 10.82 -21.18
CA ALA A 93 3.86 10.10 -20.96
C ALA A 93 4.91 10.99 -20.26
N GLY A 94 5.00 12.27 -20.63
CA GLY A 94 5.93 13.23 -20.04
C GLY A 94 5.62 13.65 -18.59
N VAL A 95 4.50 13.23 -18.00
CA VAL A 95 4.21 13.44 -16.56
C VAL A 95 4.21 12.15 -15.75
N SER A 96 4.26 11.01 -16.41
CA SER A 96 4.30 9.69 -15.81
C SER A 96 5.68 9.40 -15.21
N THR A 97 5.72 8.71 -14.08
CA THR A 97 6.93 8.17 -13.45
C THR A 97 7.12 6.68 -13.70
N LEU A 98 6.16 6.03 -14.37
CA LEU A 98 6.26 4.64 -14.79
C LEU A 98 7.37 4.43 -15.85
N PRO A 99 8.06 3.26 -15.84
CA PRO A 99 9.01 2.89 -16.90
C PRO A 99 8.39 2.78 -18.29
N HIS A 100 7.09 2.46 -18.35
CA HIS A 100 6.31 2.44 -19.58
C HIS A 100 5.26 3.55 -19.54
N PRO A 101 4.96 4.22 -20.67
CA PRO A 101 4.01 5.33 -20.68
C PRO A 101 2.65 4.95 -20.10
N ALA A 102 2.25 5.61 -19.02
CA ALA A 102 0.90 5.44 -18.48
C ALA A 102 -0.13 5.88 -19.51
N ARG A 103 -1.10 5.01 -19.82
CA ARG A 103 -2.23 5.35 -20.69
C ARG A 103 -3.32 6.10 -19.93
N VAL A 104 -3.38 5.90 -18.62
CA VAL A 104 -4.36 6.51 -17.72
C VAL A 104 -3.65 7.03 -16.49
N ILE A 105 -4.00 8.25 -16.08
CA ILE A 105 -3.64 8.81 -14.77
C ILE A 105 -4.91 9.33 -14.12
N GLY A 106 -5.26 8.79 -12.96
CA GLY A 106 -6.37 9.27 -12.13
C GLY A 106 -5.88 10.13 -10.98
N VAL A 107 -6.61 11.18 -10.64
CA VAL A 107 -6.37 12.00 -9.46
C VAL A 107 -7.51 11.75 -8.47
N PHE A 108 -7.18 11.39 -7.25
CA PHE A 108 -8.12 10.97 -6.20
C PHE A 108 -7.95 11.81 -4.94
N ARG A 109 -8.97 11.85 -4.08
CA ARG A 109 -8.89 12.51 -2.77
C ARG A 109 -8.38 11.55 -1.73
N ARG A 110 -7.53 12.05 -0.83
CA ARG A 110 -7.02 11.31 0.32
C ARG A 110 -8.15 10.92 1.28
N ASP A 111 -9.11 11.82 1.47
CA ASP A 111 -10.24 11.63 2.39
C ASP A 111 -11.22 10.55 1.92
N ASP A 112 -11.15 10.15 0.64
CA ASP A 112 -11.94 9.05 0.11
C ASP A 112 -11.32 7.66 0.44
N LEU A 113 -10.10 7.63 1.00
CA LEU A 113 -9.46 6.37 1.42
C LEU A 113 -10.09 5.83 2.72
N PRO A 114 -10.16 4.50 2.87
CA PRO A 114 -10.74 3.90 4.06
C PRO A 114 -9.91 4.24 5.30
N VAL A 115 -10.59 4.66 6.36
CA VAL A 115 -10.04 4.86 7.71
C VAL A 115 -10.85 4.05 8.71
N GLY A 116 -10.20 3.61 9.77
CA GLY A 116 -10.88 2.95 10.89
C GLY A 116 -10.24 1.65 11.34
N VAL A 117 -10.66 1.19 12.51
CA VAL A 117 -10.05 0.04 13.19
C VAL A 117 -10.55 -1.30 12.66
N ARG A 118 -9.68 -2.31 12.74
CA ARG A 118 -10.04 -3.74 12.59
C ARG A 118 -9.53 -4.51 13.80
N ALA A 119 -10.01 -5.73 13.99
CA ALA A 119 -9.55 -6.58 15.09
C ALA A 119 -8.05 -6.92 14.97
N THR A 120 -7.52 -6.96 13.74
CA THR A 120 -6.09 -7.15 13.46
C THR A 120 -5.50 -5.88 12.84
N CYS A 121 -4.34 -5.44 13.33
CA CYS A 121 -3.63 -4.29 12.78
C CYS A 121 -2.12 -4.56 12.59
N LEU A 122 -1.54 -4.01 11.52
CA LEU A 122 -0.09 -3.83 11.38
C LEU A 122 0.28 -2.38 11.67
N ALA A 123 1.20 -2.17 12.60
CA ALA A 123 1.76 -0.87 12.93
C ALA A 123 3.20 -0.77 12.44
N LEU A 124 3.48 0.23 11.62
CA LEU A 124 4.77 0.43 10.97
C LEU A 124 5.49 1.58 11.66
N TRP A 125 6.62 1.31 12.31
CA TRP A 125 7.44 2.31 12.97
C TRP A 125 8.56 2.79 12.05
N GLN A 126 8.51 4.08 11.68
CA GLN A 126 9.53 4.80 10.91
C GLN A 126 10.03 4.02 9.69
N LEU A 127 9.12 3.33 8.99
CA LEU A 127 9.49 2.51 7.86
C LEU A 127 9.78 3.38 6.64
N THR A 128 11.03 3.39 6.17
CA THR A 128 11.48 4.42 5.21
C THR A 128 11.40 4.00 3.75
N ASP A 129 11.29 2.71 3.43
CA ASP A 129 11.09 2.27 2.06
C ASP A 129 9.60 2.25 1.68
N PRO A 130 9.17 3.05 0.69
CA PRO A 130 7.77 3.04 0.27
C PRO A 130 7.33 1.73 -0.37
N GLY A 131 8.26 0.93 -0.92
CA GLY A 131 7.95 -0.38 -1.48
C GLY A 131 7.54 -1.38 -0.40
N ASN A 132 8.25 -1.38 0.74
CA ASN A 132 7.89 -2.17 1.92
C ASN A 132 6.53 -1.72 2.47
N VAL A 133 6.29 -0.41 2.61
CA VAL A 133 4.98 0.13 3.04
C VAL A 133 3.85 -0.40 2.14
N GLY A 134 3.98 -0.24 0.82
CA GLY A 134 2.96 -0.72 -0.11
C GLY A 134 2.77 -2.24 -0.06
N THR A 135 3.86 -3.01 0.05
CA THR A 135 3.79 -4.47 0.16
C THR A 135 3.08 -4.91 1.44
N LEU A 136 3.33 -4.24 2.56
CA LEU A 136 2.65 -4.51 3.83
C LEU A 136 1.17 -4.15 3.79
N ILE A 137 0.80 -3.06 3.13
CA ILE A 137 -0.62 -2.72 2.87
C ILE A 137 -1.27 -3.82 2.03
N ARG A 138 -0.59 -4.34 1.01
CA ARG A 138 -1.08 -5.47 0.22
C ARG A 138 -1.26 -6.74 1.04
N SER A 139 -0.32 -7.06 1.93
CA SER A 139 -0.45 -8.18 2.86
C SER A 139 -1.62 -7.97 3.84
N ALA A 140 -1.79 -6.76 4.36
CA ALA A 140 -2.91 -6.42 5.24
C ALA A 140 -4.27 -6.62 4.57
N ASP A 141 -4.41 -6.26 3.28
CA ASP A 141 -5.62 -6.55 2.49
C ASP A 141 -5.91 -8.04 2.42
N ALA A 142 -4.89 -8.85 2.10
CA ALA A 142 -5.02 -10.30 1.96
C ALA A 142 -5.45 -11.00 3.27
N PHE A 143 -5.09 -10.44 4.43
CA PHE A 143 -5.37 -11.03 5.74
C PHE A 143 -6.40 -10.25 6.57
N GLY A 144 -7.10 -9.28 5.97
CA GLY A 144 -8.17 -8.54 6.65
C GLY A 144 -7.68 -7.66 7.81
N ALA A 145 -6.45 -7.13 7.74
CA ALA A 145 -5.90 -6.24 8.75
C ALA A 145 -6.09 -4.76 8.38
N ALA A 146 -6.03 -3.88 9.39
CA ALA A 146 -5.83 -2.44 9.22
C ALA A 146 -4.33 -2.11 9.27
N VAL A 147 -3.93 -0.92 8.81
CA VAL A 147 -2.53 -0.47 8.85
C VAL A 147 -2.41 0.86 9.58
N SER A 148 -1.47 0.96 10.49
CA SER A 148 -1.09 2.20 11.18
C SER A 148 0.36 2.54 10.83
N LEU A 149 0.63 3.81 10.54
CA LEU A 149 1.98 4.30 10.22
C LEU A 149 2.36 5.36 11.23
N SER A 150 3.56 5.24 11.83
CA SER A 150 4.08 6.28 12.70
C SER A 150 4.49 7.51 11.91
N GLU A 151 4.70 8.62 12.62
CA GLU A 151 5.50 9.72 12.08
C GLU A 151 6.86 9.19 11.60
N GLY A 152 7.37 9.76 10.49
CA GLY A 152 8.63 9.34 9.87
C GLY A 152 8.51 8.18 8.87
N CYS A 153 7.36 7.51 8.76
CA CYS A 153 7.13 6.53 7.71
C CYS A 153 7.16 7.15 6.30
N ALA A 154 7.60 6.34 5.34
CA ALA A 154 7.40 6.61 3.93
C ALA A 154 5.92 6.74 3.61
N GLU A 155 5.59 7.70 2.75
CA GLU A 155 4.20 8.01 2.47
C GLU A 155 3.54 6.90 1.62
N PRO A 156 2.37 6.35 2.08
CA PRO A 156 1.68 5.27 1.38
C PRO A 156 1.13 5.69 0.00
N LEU A 157 1.02 6.99 -0.26
CA LEU A 157 0.52 7.58 -1.50
C LEU A 157 1.62 8.01 -2.47
N SER A 158 2.88 7.69 -2.16
CA SER A 158 3.96 7.84 -3.15
C SER A 158 3.77 6.83 -4.29
N GLN A 159 4.23 7.16 -5.51
CA GLN A 159 4.07 6.27 -6.67
C GLN A 159 4.67 4.88 -6.44
N LYS A 160 5.79 4.79 -5.71
CA LYS A 160 6.41 3.51 -5.37
C LYS A 160 5.52 2.67 -4.43
N ALA A 161 4.95 3.28 -3.39
CA ALA A 161 4.05 2.61 -2.46
C ALA A 161 2.73 2.20 -3.12
N LEU A 162 2.11 3.10 -3.89
CA LEU A 162 0.87 2.83 -4.63
C LEU A 162 1.03 1.60 -5.53
N ARG A 163 2.12 1.53 -6.32
CA ARG A 163 2.42 0.38 -7.16
C ARG A 163 2.63 -0.90 -6.35
N ALA A 164 3.43 -0.85 -5.28
CA ALA A 164 3.70 -2.00 -4.43
C ALA A 164 2.42 -2.53 -3.75
N SER A 165 1.48 -1.65 -3.42
CA SER A 165 0.17 -2.02 -2.86
C SER A 165 -0.74 -2.76 -3.82
N ALA A 166 -0.53 -2.64 -5.13
CA ALA A 166 -1.37 -3.23 -6.17
C ALA A 166 -2.88 -2.93 -5.96
N GLY A 167 -3.20 -1.70 -5.56
CA GLY A 167 -4.57 -1.24 -5.34
C GLY A 167 -5.17 -1.62 -3.97
N ALA A 168 -4.41 -2.26 -3.08
CA ALA A 168 -4.86 -2.57 -1.72
C ALA A 168 -5.13 -1.31 -0.87
N ILE A 169 -4.45 -0.19 -1.16
CA ILE A 169 -4.64 1.09 -0.46
C ILE A 169 -6.11 1.56 -0.45
N PHE A 170 -6.90 1.19 -1.46
CA PHE A 170 -8.30 1.57 -1.59
C PHE A 170 -9.26 0.71 -0.74
N ARG A 171 -8.77 -0.36 -0.09
CA ARG A 171 -9.58 -1.32 0.68
C ARG A 171 -9.13 -1.51 2.12
N VAL A 172 -7.87 -1.18 2.42
CA VAL A 172 -7.25 -1.37 3.74
C VAL A 172 -7.41 -0.11 4.56
N PRO A 173 -8.15 -0.16 5.69
CA PRO A 173 -8.29 0.99 6.57
C PRO A 173 -6.96 1.44 7.13
N LEU A 174 -6.70 2.74 7.07
CA LEU A 174 -5.63 3.38 7.79
C LEU A 174 -6.11 3.79 9.20
N VAL A 175 -5.28 3.57 10.20
CA VAL A 175 -5.55 3.89 11.61
C VAL A 175 -4.47 4.83 12.13
N ALA A 176 -4.87 5.86 12.88
CA ALA A 176 -3.92 6.75 13.54
C ALA A 176 -3.00 5.97 14.49
N TRP A 177 -1.80 6.49 14.74
CA TRP A 177 -0.82 5.78 15.57
C TRP A 177 -1.40 5.52 16.97
N ASP A 178 -1.86 6.55 17.67
CA ASP A 178 -2.48 6.47 18.99
C ASP A 178 -3.77 5.65 19.07
N GLU A 179 -4.46 5.39 17.95
CA GLU A 179 -5.74 4.66 17.89
C GLU A 179 -5.61 3.16 17.57
N ARG A 180 -4.38 2.62 17.57
CA ARG A 180 -4.15 1.18 17.32
C ARG A 180 -4.94 0.29 18.29
N PRO A 181 -5.58 -0.78 17.80
CA PRO A 181 -6.44 -1.62 18.62
C PRO A 181 -5.67 -2.66 19.44
N GLY A 182 -6.26 -3.05 20.57
CA GLY A 182 -5.93 -4.28 21.28
C GLY A 182 -4.49 -4.39 21.80
N ARG A 183 -4.04 -5.64 22.01
CA ARG A 183 -2.71 -5.93 22.56
C ARG A 183 -1.63 -5.65 21.52
N GLN A 184 -0.60 -4.92 21.91
CA GLN A 184 0.53 -4.58 21.02
C GLN A 184 1.66 -5.59 21.20
N ILE A 185 2.09 -6.18 20.08
CA ILE A 185 3.17 -7.18 20.03
C ILE A 185 4.24 -6.64 19.09
N ALA A 186 5.41 -6.34 19.64
CA ALA A 186 6.58 -6.00 18.84
C ALA A 186 7.11 -7.28 18.17
N LEU A 187 7.36 -7.21 16.86
CA LEU A 187 8.05 -8.27 16.14
C LEU A 187 9.48 -7.82 15.87
N ASP A 188 10.41 -8.36 16.64
CA ASP A 188 11.82 -7.98 16.64
C ASP A 188 12.70 -9.23 16.77
N ALA A 189 13.87 -9.22 16.13
CA ALA A 189 14.79 -10.36 16.16
C ALA A 189 15.36 -10.64 17.57
N SER A 190 15.37 -9.63 18.46
CA SER A 190 15.77 -9.76 19.86
C SER A 190 14.68 -10.38 20.76
N GLY A 191 13.47 -10.61 20.25
CA GLY A 191 12.36 -11.16 21.01
C GLY A 191 12.66 -12.54 21.59
N ALA A 192 12.47 -12.69 22.90
CA ALA A 192 12.70 -13.95 23.60
C ALA A 192 11.60 -15.00 23.37
N MET A 193 10.41 -14.57 22.94
CA MET A 193 9.27 -15.46 22.68
C MET A 193 9.13 -15.70 21.18
N ALA A 194 9.02 -16.95 20.75
CA ALA A 194 8.71 -17.24 19.36
C ALA A 194 7.28 -16.77 19.05
N LEU A 195 7.08 -16.11 17.90
CA LEU A 195 5.77 -15.60 17.48
C LEU A 195 4.67 -16.67 17.53
N MET A 196 5.04 -17.92 17.23
CA MET A 196 4.13 -19.07 17.27
C MET A 196 3.68 -19.48 18.69
N ASP A 197 4.34 -18.99 19.73
CA ASP A 197 3.99 -19.28 21.13
C ASP A 197 3.29 -18.09 21.80
N VAL A 198 3.24 -16.93 21.13
CA VAL A 198 2.55 -15.74 21.65
C VAL A 198 1.04 -15.95 21.57
N ASP A 199 0.29 -15.43 22.55
CA ASP A 199 -1.16 -15.29 22.43
C ASP A 199 -1.46 -14.22 21.36
N LEU A 200 -2.10 -14.65 20.27
CA LEU A 200 -2.46 -13.81 19.12
C LEU A 200 -3.97 -13.62 19.01
N THR A 201 -4.71 -13.80 20.11
CA THR A 201 -6.15 -13.58 20.16
C THR A 201 -6.49 -12.12 19.88
N ALA A 202 -7.40 -11.88 18.93
CA ALA A 202 -7.82 -10.54 18.57
C ALA A 202 -8.69 -9.90 19.68
N PRO A 203 -8.67 -8.55 19.85
CA PRO A 203 -7.96 -7.59 19.03
C PRO A 203 -6.46 -7.51 19.32
N VAL A 204 -5.66 -7.41 18.26
CA VAL A 204 -4.18 -7.45 18.33
C VAL A 204 -3.53 -6.59 17.26
N THR A 205 -2.42 -5.94 17.63
CA THR A 205 -1.59 -5.14 16.73
C THR A 205 -0.16 -5.66 16.73
N ILE A 206 0.36 -6.01 15.54
CA ILE A 206 1.77 -6.33 15.35
C ILE A 206 2.52 -5.05 15.00
N VAL A 207 3.55 -4.73 15.78
CA VAL A 207 4.41 -3.56 15.58
C VAL A 207 5.70 -4.00 14.90
N LEU A 208 6.01 -3.38 13.76
CA LEU A 208 7.18 -3.65 12.93
C LEU A 208 8.12 -2.45 12.94
N GLY A 209 9.42 -2.71 13.10
CA GLY A 209 10.46 -1.69 13.15
C GLY A 209 10.97 -1.22 11.80
N ALA A 210 11.84 -0.21 11.85
CA ALA A 210 12.56 0.31 10.69
C ALA A 210 13.55 -0.74 10.17
N GLU A 211 13.85 -0.73 8.87
CA GLU A 211 14.55 -1.84 8.20
C GLU A 211 15.96 -2.16 8.74
N ARG A 212 16.63 -1.18 9.36
CA ARG A 212 17.98 -1.33 9.90
C ARG A 212 18.07 -1.11 11.39
N ALA A 213 17.31 -0.13 11.89
CA ALA A 213 17.35 0.24 13.30
C ALA A 213 16.41 -0.62 14.16
N GLY A 214 15.50 -1.38 13.56
CA GLY A 214 14.48 -2.13 14.28
C GLY A 214 13.52 -1.20 15.03
N LEU A 215 13.05 -1.66 16.18
CA LEU A 215 12.25 -0.87 17.12
C LEU A 215 13.15 -0.30 18.21
N PRO A 216 13.03 0.99 18.57
CA PRO A 216 13.74 1.55 19.71
C PRO A 216 13.17 1.00 21.03
N ASP A 217 14.00 0.98 22.08
CA ASP A 217 13.64 0.45 23.41
C ASP A 217 12.32 1.04 23.93
N GLU A 218 12.07 2.34 23.76
CA GLU A 218 10.83 3.00 24.17
C GLU A 218 9.57 2.36 23.54
N ILE A 219 9.66 1.92 22.28
CA ILE A 219 8.53 1.28 21.58
C ILE A 219 8.43 -0.20 21.96
N LEU A 220 9.56 -0.87 22.21
CA LEU A 220 9.59 -2.24 22.72
C LEU A 220 8.94 -2.31 24.11
N ASP A 221 9.30 -1.38 25.00
CA ASP A 221 8.79 -1.27 26.38
C ASP A 221 7.30 -0.90 26.42
N ALA A 222 6.81 -0.16 25.42
CA ALA A 222 5.39 0.15 25.27
C ALA A 222 4.56 -1.06 24.77
N CYS A 223 5.20 -2.08 24.21
CA CYS A 223 4.53 -3.30 23.75
C CYS A 223 4.31 -4.28 24.91
N HIS A 224 3.23 -5.07 24.82
CA HIS A 224 2.92 -6.07 25.84
C HIS A 224 3.80 -7.32 25.70
N THR A 225 4.34 -7.57 24.51
CA THR A 225 5.18 -8.72 24.22
C THR A 225 6.14 -8.35 23.09
N VAL A 226 7.39 -8.78 23.21
CA VAL A 226 8.38 -8.75 22.13
C VAL A 226 8.58 -10.18 21.65
N ALA A 227 8.25 -10.42 20.38
CA ALA A 227 8.27 -11.72 19.76
C ALA A 227 9.25 -11.76 18.59
N ALA A 228 9.79 -12.94 18.29
CA ALA A 228 10.68 -13.17 17.15
C ALA A 228 10.11 -14.25 16.22
N ILE A 229 10.42 -14.16 14.91
CA ILE A 229 10.21 -15.27 13.98
C ILE A 229 11.42 -16.20 14.11
N PRO A 230 11.24 -17.49 14.47
CA PRO A 230 12.36 -18.43 14.52
C PRO A 230 13.01 -18.60 13.13
N MET A 231 14.32 -18.36 13.05
CA MET A 231 15.12 -18.50 11.83
C MET A 231 16.21 -19.56 12.05
N PRO A 232 16.02 -20.82 11.59
CA PRO A 232 16.98 -21.90 11.85
C PRO A 232 18.26 -21.84 10.98
N GLY A 233 18.33 -20.92 10.02
CA GLY A 233 19.52 -20.71 9.18
C GLY A 233 20.38 -19.54 9.66
N ASP A 234 21.41 -19.20 8.90
CA ASP A 234 22.42 -18.18 9.26
C ASP A 234 21.96 -16.72 9.06
N ALA A 235 20.70 -16.50 8.66
CA ALA A 235 20.20 -15.15 8.41
C ALA A 235 19.89 -14.42 9.74
N GLU A 236 20.42 -13.21 9.88
CA GLU A 236 20.22 -12.39 11.09
C GLU A 236 18.83 -11.73 11.14
N SER A 237 18.19 -11.50 9.99
CA SER A 237 16.88 -10.86 9.89
C SER A 237 16.16 -11.18 8.58
N LEU A 238 14.86 -10.90 8.54
CA LEU A 238 14.04 -10.92 7.34
C LEU A 238 13.77 -9.50 6.85
N ASN A 239 13.47 -9.36 5.56
CA ASN A 239 12.82 -8.14 5.09
C ASN A 239 11.51 -7.92 5.86
N VAL A 240 11.28 -6.70 6.33
CA VAL A 240 10.13 -6.32 7.17
C VAL A 240 8.78 -6.63 6.52
N ALA A 241 8.65 -6.53 5.20
CA ALA A 241 7.42 -6.89 4.49
C ALA A 241 7.17 -8.41 4.54
N ALA A 242 8.22 -9.22 4.44
CA ALA A 242 8.13 -10.67 4.61
C ALA A 242 7.78 -11.04 6.07
N ALA A 243 8.43 -10.41 7.05
CA ALA A 243 8.14 -10.62 8.47
C ALA A 243 6.67 -10.28 8.80
N GLY A 244 6.18 -9.12 8.34
CA GLY A 244 4.78 -8.73 8.51
C GLY A 244 3.79 -9.68 7.82
N ALA A 245 4.11 -10.19 6.63
CA ALA A 245 3.29 -11.19 5.96
C ALA A 245 3.21 -12.52 6.73
N ILE A 246 4.34 -12.99 7.29
CA ILE A 246 4.38 -14.19 8.14
C ILE A 246 3.51 -13.99 9.39
N ALA A 247 3.62 -12.82 10.04
CA ALA A 247 2.83 -12.53 11.23
C ALA A 247 1.32 -12.47 10.94
N LEU A 248 0.93 -11.81 9.85
CA LEU A 248 -0.46 -11.77 9.42
C LEU A 248 -1.01 -13.15 9.05
N TYR A 249 -0.21 -13.98 8.39
CA TYR A 249 -0.59 -15.36 8.09
C TYR A 249 -0.82 -16.17 9.37
N GLU A 250 0.08 -16.05 10.35
CA GLU A 250 -0.03 -16.76 11.63
C GLU A 250 -1.27 -16.32 12.42
N LEU A 251 -1.60 -15.02 12.38
CA LEU A 251 -2.84 -14.48 12.94
C LEU A 251 -4.09 -15.07 12.27
N SER A 252 -4.13 -15.04 10.93
CA SER A 252 -5.26 -15.56 10.14
C SER A 252 -5.48 -17.06 10.36
N ARG A 253 -4.39 -17.83 10.44
CA ARG A 253 -4.40 -19.28 10.68
C ARG A 253 -5.06 -19.66 12.00
N ARG A 254 -4.98 -18.81 13.03
CA ARG A 254 -5.55 -19.07 14.37
C ARG A 254 -6.99 -18.58 14.54
N ALA A 255 -7.40 -17.64 13.70
CA ALA A 255 -8.77 -17.15 13.67
C ALA A 255 -9.72 -18.08 12.88
N SER A 256 -9.16 -19.06 12.17
CA SER A 256 -9.89 -20.05 11.35
C SER A 256 -10.15 -21.36 12.09
#